data_AF-C7XFK7-F1
#
_entry.id   AF-C7XFK7-F1
#
_cell.length_a   1.000
_cell.length_b   1.000
_cell.length_c   1.000
_cell.angle_alpha   90.00
_cell.angle_beta   90.00
_cell.angle_gamma   90.00
#
_symmetry.space_group_name_H-M   'P 1'
#
loop_
_entity.id
_entity.type
_entity.pdbx_description
1 polymer ?
#
loop_
_entity_poly.entity_id
_entity_poly.type
_entity_poly.pdbx_seq_one_letter_code
_entity_poly.pdbx_strand_id
1 'polypeptide(L)'
;MQSSYMVYSDGSSKIVDVIENQLENDESSILSDVVVSNQVSYQLYNQATGLLVAEGKMERSGGTLDFNQVNSGIYILRIQVSDAIFEVHRVAFK
;
A
#
# COMPACT_ATOMS: atom_id res chain seq x y z
N MET A 1 -16.00 0.16 -6.10
CA MET A 1 -15.15 -0.55 -5.12
C MET A 1 -14.50 0.51 -4.26
N GLN A 2 -14.67 0.42 -2.95
CA GLN A 2 -14.10 1.37 -2.00
C GLN A 2 -12.68 0.91 -1.64
N SER A 3 -11.73 1.83 -1.52
CA SER A 3 -10.34 1.51 -1.14
C SER A 3 -10.24 1.22 0.36
N SER A 4 -9.55 0.13 0.67
CA SER A 4 -9.16 -0.31 2.01
C SER A 4 -7.96 0.48 2.54
N TYR A 5 -7.20 1.14 1.68
CA TYR A 5 -6.10 2.02 2.08
C TYR A 5 -6.24 3.43 1.51
N MET A 6 -5.87 4.41 2.32
CA MET A 6 -5.57 5.77 1.90
C MET A 6 -4.06 5.93 1.80
N VAL A 7 -3.59 6.53 0.71
CA VAL A 7 -2.17 6.71 0.41
C VAL A 7 -1.89 8.19 0.25
N TYR A 8 -0.99 8.71 1.09
CA TYR A 8 -0.57 10.09 1.11
C TYR A 8 0.90 10.18 0.70
N SER A 9 1.19 11.13 -0.18
CA SER A 9 2.55 11.51 -0.55
C SER A 9 2.54 13.00 -0.83
N ASP A 10 3.47 13.73 -0.20
CA ASP A 10 3.66 15.17 -0.44
C ASP A 10 4.36 15.46 -1.78
N GLY A 11 4.74 14.40 -2.49
CA GLY A 11 5.43 14.38 -3.77
C GLY A 11 6.82 15.04 -3.78
N SER A 12 7.29 15.53 -2.64
CA SER A 12 8.58 16.23 -2.49
C SER A 12 9.55 15.37 -1.68
N SER A 13 9.02 14.63 -0.72
CA SER A 13 9.68 13.49 -0.09
C SER A 13 9.33 12.22 -0.86
N LYS A 14 10.28 11.27 -0.92
CA LYS A 14 10.03 9.92 -1.42
C LYS A 14 9.43 9.03 -0.33
N ILE A 15 8.68 9.66 0.58
CA ILE A 15 8.03 9.03 1.72
C ILE A 15 6.55 8.93 1.38
N VAL A 16 5.96 7.78 1.67
CA VAL A 16 4.54 7.51 1.43
C VAL A 16 3.93 7.01 2.72
N ASP A 17 2.94 7.74 3.22
CA ASP A 17 2.15 7.31 4.36
C ASP A 17 0.92 6.55 3.87
N VAL A 18 0.76 5.34 4.39
CA VAL A 18 -0.37 4.47 4.09
C VAL A 18 -1.18 4.29 5.36
N ILE A 19 -2.49 4.51 5.28
CA ILE A 19 -3.42 4.39 6.40
C ILE A 19 -4.53 3.43 5.99
N GLU A 20 -4.78 2.40 6.80
CA GLU A 20 -5.94 1.54 6.62
C GLU A 20 -7.23 2.36 6.78
N ASN A 21 -8.06 2.35 5.75
CA ASN A 21 -9.38 2.95 5.77
C ASN A 21 -10.33 2.01 6.52
N GLN A 22 -10.31 2.11 7.85
CA GLN A 22 -11.24 1.42 8.73
C GLN A 22 -12.64 1.98 8.49
N LEU A 23 -13.41 1.34 7.62
CA LEU A 23 -14.86 1.52 7.63
C LEU A 23 -15.36 0.85 8.89
N GLU A 24 -16.07 1.62 9.73
CA GLU A 24 -16.91 1.11 10.82
C GLU A 24 -17.92 0.10 10.24
N ASN A 25 -17.50 -1.13 9.98
CA ASN A 25 -18.39 -2.27 10.04
C ASN A 25 -18.38 -2.72 11.49
N ASP A 26 -19.23 -2.03 12.26
CA ASP A 26 -19.79 -2.49 13.52
C ASP A 26 -20.69 -3.72 13.24
N GLU A 27 -20.09 -4.82 12.76
CA GLU A 27 -20.73 -6.13 12.68
C GLU A 27 -19.79 -7.11 13.35
N SER A 28 -20.05 -7.26 14.65
CA SER A 28 -19.65 -8.36 15.49
C SER A 28 -19.52 -9.70 14.77
N SER A 29 -18.59 -10.49 15.31
CA SER A 29 -18.56 -11.95 15.32
C SER A 29 -17.70 -12.71 14.30
N ILE A 30 -16.55 -13.13 14.80
CA ILE A 30 -16.15 -14.55 14.93
C ILE A 30 -16.40 -15.40 13.68
N LEU A 31 -15.37 -15.55 12.83
CA LEU A 31 -15.11 -16.80 12.10
C LEU A 31 -13.60 -17.08 12.06
N SER A 32 -13.20 -17.94 12.99
CA SER A 32 -12.34 -19.12 12.79
C SER A 32 -10.99 -18.95 12.08
N ASP A 33 -9.91 -19.09 12.85
CA ASP A 33 -8.62 -19.72 12.48
C ASP A 33 -7.85 -19.22 11.24
N VAL A 34 -8.24 -18.10 10.64
CA VAL A 34 -7.33 -17.38 9.74
C VAL A 34 -6.45 -16.53 10.63
N VAL A 35 -5.20 -16.96 10.84
CA VAL A 35 -4.14 -16.06 11.26
C VAL A 35 -3.98 -15.04 10.13
N VAL A 36 -4.81 -14.00 10.15
CA VAL A 36 -4.68 -12.87 9.24
C VAL A 36 -3.35 -12.26 9.60
N SER A 37 -2.34 -12.47 8.73
CA SER A 37 -1.02 -11.87 8.91
C SER A 37 -1.21 -10.40 9.23
N ASN A 38 -0.63 -9.94 10.34
CA ASN A 38 -0.68 -8.53 10.72
C ASN A 38 0.11 -7.65 9.74
N GLN A 39 0.76 -8.26 8.76
CA GLN A 39 1.46 -7.59 7.68
C GLN A 39 0.81 -7.87 6.32
N VAL A 40 0.87 -6.87 5.45
CA VAL A 40 0.47 -6.91 4.04
C VAL A 40 1.66 -6.60 3.16
N SER A 41 1.70 -7.21 1.98
CA SER A 41 2.75 -6.98 0.99
C SER A 41 2.46 -5.74 0.17
N TYR A 42 3.50 -5.01 -0.22
CA TYR A 42 3.40 -3.92 -1.19
C TYR A 42 4.44 -4.08 -2.30
N GLN A 43 4.13 -3.52 -3.46
CA GLN A 43 5.00 -3.47 -4.63
C GLN A 43 4.93 -2.08 -5.26
N LEU A 44 6.08 -1.54 -5.65
CA LEU A 44 6.17 -0.23 -6.29
C LEU A 44 6.73 -0.39 -7.71
N TYR A 45 5.94 -0.01 -8.70
CA TYR A 45 6.31 -0.07 -10.11
C TYR A 45 6.54 1.32 -10.68
N ASN A 46 7.60 1.51 -11.45
CA ASN A 46 7.79 2.72 -12.23
C ASN A 46 6.76 2.76 -13.36
N GLN A 47 5.93 3.81 -13.43
CA GLN A 47 4.84 3.87 -14.42
C GLN A 47 5.36 3.97 -15.85
N ALA A 48 6.53 4.58 -16.08
CA ALA A 48 7.07 4.79 -17.41
C ALA A 48 7.71 3.51 -17.98
N THR A 49 8.38 2.72 -17.16
CA THR A 49 9.11 1.52 -17.60
C THR A 49 8.35 0.21 -17.32
N GLY A 50 7.37 0.24 -16.42
CA GLY A 50 6.68 -0.95 -15.92
C GLY A 50 7.53 -1.82 -14.99
N LEU A 51 8.73 -1.39 -14.62
CA LEU A 51 9.64 -2.18 -13.79
C LEU A 51 9.27 -2.09 -12.31
N LEU A 52 9.37 -3.22 -11.61
CA LEU A 52 9.32 -3.28 -10.15
C LEU A 52 10.60 -2.65 -9.59
N VAL A 53 10.48 -1.61 -8.79
CA VAL A 53 11.62 -0.87 -8.21
C VAL A 53 11.77 -1.03 -6.71
N ALA A 54 10.70 -1.43 -6.01
CA ALA A 54 10.71 -1.76 -4.59
C ALA A 54 9.57 -2.71 -4.27
N GLU A 55 9.77 -3.58 -3.28
CA GLU A 55 8.72 -4.40 -2.68
C GLU A 55 9.05 -4.64 -1.21
N GLY A 56 8.04 -5.00 -0.44
CA GLY A 56 8.22 -5.25 0.99
C GLY A 56 6.92 -5.60 1.68
N LYS A 57 6.97 -5.55 3.01
CA LYS A 57 5.82 -5.75 3.88
C LYS A 57 5.65 -4.54 4.79
N MET A 58 4.42 -4.22 5.12
CA MET A 58 4.05 -3.21 6.11
C MET A 58 2.98 -3.78 7.03
N GLU A 59 2.79 -3.17 8.20
CA GLU A 59 1.68 -3.54 9.07
C GLU A 59 0.34 -3.29 8.37
N ARG A 60 -0.66 -4.11 8.68
CA ARG A 60 -2.00 -4.08 8.06
C ARG A 60 -2.75 -2.79 8.37
N SER A 61 -2.48 -2.19 9.52
CA SER A 61 -2.95 -0.84 9.87
C SER A 61 -2.38 0.26 8.97
N GLY A 62 -1.40 -0.07 8.13
CA GLY A 62 -0.62 0.87 7.35
C GLY A 62 0.71 1.22 8.03
N GLY A 63 1.35 2.27 7.53
CA GLY A 63 2.64 2.75 8.00
C GLY A 63 3.32 3.65 6.98
N THR A 64 4.55 4.05 7.30
CA THR A 64 5.38 4.90 6.46
C THR A 64 6.33 4.05 5.62
N LEU A 65 6.25 4.20 4.30
CA LEU A 65 7.13 3.56 3.33
C LEU A 65 8.18 4.56 2.83
N ASP A 66 9.45 4.21 2.94
CA ASP A 66 10.57 5.03 2.50
C ASP A 66 11.10 4.54 1.13
N PHE A 67 10.99 5.38 0.12
CA PHE A 67 11.47 5.14 -1.24
C PHE A 67 12.62 6.09 -1.64
N ASN A 68 13.39 6.63 -0.69
CA ASN A 68 14.48 7.58 -0.99
C ASN A 68 15.50 7.09 -2.02
N GLN A 69 15.63 5.77 -2.19
CA GLN A 69 16.54 5.14 -3.16
C GLN A 69 16.00 5.08 -4.61
N VAL A 70 14.71 5.40 -4.85
CA VAL A 70 14.15 5.37 -6.22
C VAL A 70 14.35 6.71 -6.93
N ASN A 71 14.41 6.69 -8.27
CA ASN A 71 14.52 7.93 -9.05
C ASN A 71 13.23 8.76 -8.99
N SER A 72 13.32 10.05 -9.30
CA SER A 72 12.12 10.89 -9.48
C SER A 72 11.27 10.37 -10.64
N GLY A 73 9.95 10.49 -10.53
CA GLY A 73 9.02 9.96 -11.52
C GLY A 73 7.63 9.66 -10.96
N ILE A 74 6.80 9.02 -11.77
CA ILE A 74 5.48 8.58 -11.38
C ILE A 74 5.49 7.07 -11.18
N TYR A 75 4.89 6.61 -10.10
CA TYR A 75 4.91 5.22 -9.68
C TYR A 75 3.51 4.71 -9.36
N ILE A 76 3.37 3.40 -9.48
CA ILE A 76 2.18 2.64 -9.13
C ILE A 76 2.52 1.80 -7.90
N LEU A 77 1.97 2.19 -6.75
CA LEU A 77 2.01 1.41 -5.52
C LEU A 77 0.85 0.41 -5.53
N ARG A 78 1.17 -0.88 -5.46
CA ARG A 78 0.21 -1.96 -5.31
C ARG A 78 0.28 -2.49 -3.88
N ILE A 79 -0.85 -2.55 -3.19
CA ILE A 79 -0.96 -3.08 -1.83
C ILE A 79 -1.82 -4.35 -1.90
N GLN A 80 -1.28 -5.48 -1.43
CA GLN A 80 -1.97 -6.76 -1.43
C GLN A 80 -2.97 -6.82 -0.28
N VAL A 81 -4.26 -6.72 -0.60
CA VAL A 81 -5.36 -6.80 0.40
C VAL A 81 -5.81 -8.25 0.64
N SER A 82 -5.60 -9.14 -0.34
CA SER A 82 -5.89 -10.58 -0.27
C SER A 82 -5.02 -11.33 -1.28
N ASP A 83 -5.04 -12.67 -1.29
CA ASP A 83 -4.12 -13.52 -2.07
C ASP A 83 -3.97 -13.12 -3.54
N ALA A 84 -5.06 -12.70 -4.19
CA ALA A 84 -5.07 -12.30 -5.60
C ALA A 84 -5.50 -10.84 -5.84
N ILE A 85 -5.76 -10.06 -4.79
CA ILE A 85 -6.36 -8.73 -4.90
C ILE A 85 -5.36 -7.67 -4.47
N PHE A 86 -5.14 -6.70 -5.35
CA PHE A 86 -4.27 -5.56 -5.12
C PHE A 86 -5.05 -4.25 -5.25
N GLU A 87 -4.92 -3.38 -4.26
CA GLU A 87 -5.26 -1.98 -4.40
C GLU A 87 -4.13 -1.23 -5.07
N VAL A 88 -4.48 -0.26 -5.89
CA VAL A 88 -3.54 0.42 -6.78
C VAL A 88 -3.62 1.91 -6.56
N HIS A 89 -2.49 2.50 -6.18
CA HIS A 89 -2.36 3.92 -5.88
C HIS A 89 -1.27 4.53 -6.72
N ARG A 90 -1.53 5.70 -7.28
CA ARG A 90 -0.56 6.45 -8.06
C ARG A 90 0.14 7.46 -7.15
N VAL A 91 1.46 7.38 -7.06
CA VAL A 91 2.30 8.30 -6.30
C VAL A 91 3.31 8.97 -7.24
N ALA A 92 3.68 10.22 -6.94
CA ALA A 92 4.66 10.96 -7.72
C ALA A 92 5.82 11.36 -6.80
N PHE A 93 7.05 11.15 -7.25
CA PHE A 93 8.26 11.50 -6.52
C PHE A 93 9.04 12.55 -7.31
N LYS A 94 9.40 13.65 -6.66
CA LYS A 94 10.24 14.70 -7.23
C LYS A 94 11.70 14.52 -6.86
#